data_AF-G4ZMK5-F1
#
_entry.id   AF-G4ZMK5-F1
#
_cell.length_a   1.000
_cell.length_b   1.000
_cell.length_c   1.000
_cell.angle_alpha   90.00
_cell.angle_beta   90.00
_cell.angle_gamma   90.00
#
_symmetry.space_group_name_H-M   'P 1'
#
loop_
_entity.id
_entity.type
_entity.pdbx_description
1 polymer ?
#
loop_
_entity_poly.entity_id
_entity_poly.type
_entity_poly.pdbx_seq_one_letter_code
_entity_poly.pdbx_strand_id
1 'polypeptide(L)'
;MSKVNKGFAYVYNTPREDRKIARVLSGWEADAAPVVLDAAALDHGAQERLSSLREFLFSTCTGLKKHSLNVSSKVLTVLTAYPVRYYPQLKALAPDAPIVERVEECLASAGISTADVLALSVALNEQASPAEPVAEQAHESKTHSCQVHHHLLAVIDELIASNRALSARLTIVEAAQLKCKRKQVPDEEPQTQNTSDQEPKPKRRKKATTNLSSAWFEWYTRVPRVWDSADRQKKSEFRHVTAFMKLFLSEGFTLDPKAPHYKDQVLDAGRRAEKAVLVFLKSRNVNAKGAGSVLRALRPLHKNGVLDERIAAYKTLRAVRRIVDPAPTETQAVLATVGHV
;
A
#
# COMPACT_ATOMS: atom_id res chain seq x y z
N MET A 1 27.75 19.48 -45.52
CA MET A 1 26.77 19.65 -44.43
C MET A 1 26.03 18.33 -44.23
N SER A 2 26.31 17.60 -43.16
CA SER A 2 25.61 16.33 -42.89
C SER A 2 24.18 16.60 -42.43
N LYS A 3 23.20 16.24 -43.26
CA LYS A 3 21.79 16.18 -42.89
C LYS A 3 21.63 15.11 -41.81
N VAL A 4 21.76 15.51 -40.54
CA VAL A 4 21.40 14.62 -39.42
C VAL A 4 19.87 14.48 -39.47
N ASN A 5 19.40 13.27 -39.71
CA ASN A 5 17.98 12.94 -39.80
C ASN A 5 17.26 13.42 -38.52
N LYS A 6 16.19 14.20 -38.66
CA LYS A 6 15.39 14.74 -37.53
C LYS A 6 14.95 13.65 -36.55
N GLY A 7 14.70 12.43 -37.02
CA GLY A 7 14.39 11.29 -36.16
C GLY A 7 15.56 10.83 -35.28
N PHE A 8 16.80 10.90 -35.79
CA PHE A 8 18.01 10.62 -35.01
C PHE A 8 18.29 11.73 -34.00
N ALA A 9 18.13 13.00 -34.38
CA ALA A 9 18.25 14.11 -33.43
C ALA A 9 17.20 14.02 -32.31
N TYR A 10 15.97 13.61 -32.63
CA TYR A 10 14.91 13.40 -31.66
C TYR A 10 15.31 12.32 -30.65
N VAL A 11 15.69 11.11 -31.08
CA VAL A 11 16.03 9.99 -30.18
C VAL A 11 17.19 10.30 -29.21
N TYR A 12 18.18 11.09 -29.64
CA TYR A 12 19.35 11.40 -28.80
C TYR A 12 19.17 12.64 -27.92
N ASN A 13 18.37 13.64 -28.34
CA ASN A 13 18.21 14.88 -27.58
C ASN A 13 16.97 14.90 -26.67
N THR A 14 15.86 14.22 -27.02
CA THR A 14 14.67 14.21 -26.15
C THR A 14 14.92 13.65 -24.76
N PRO A 15 15.72 12.59 -24.53
CA PRO A 15 15.93 12.10 -23.17
C PRO A 15 16.62 13.15 -22.28
N ARG A 16 17.44 14.03 -22.85
CA ARG A 16 18.09 15.12 -22.12
C ARG A 16 17.11 16.25 -21.88
N GLU A 17 16.36 16.67 -22.89
CA GLU A 17 15.35 17.73 -22.78
C GLU A 17 14.21 17.33 -21.83
N ASP A 18 13.71 16.11 -21.93
CA ASP A 18 12.69 15.56 -21.03
C ASP A 18 13.18 15.52 -19.59
N ARG A 19 14.45 15.20 -19.34
CA ARG A 19 15.04 15.29 -17.99
C ARG A 19 15.09 16.72 -17.48
N LYS A 20 15.43 17.69 -18.33
CA LYS A 20 15.40 19.12 -17.96
C LYS A 20 13.99 19.56 -17.63
N ILE A 21 13.01 19.19 -18.45
CA ILE A 21 11.59 19.49 -18.23
C ILE A 21 11.12 18.84 -16.93
N ALA A 22 11.42 17.56 -16.70
CA ALA A 22 11.04 16.85 -15.48
C ALA A 22 11.63 17.50 -14.22
N ARG A 23 12.88 18.00 -14.28
CA ARG A 23 13.50 18.76 -13.18
C ARG A 23 12.75 20.05 -12.89
N VAL A 24 12.50 20.86 -13.92
CA VAL A 24 11.75 22.12 -13.79
C VAL A 24 10.36 21.88 -13.22
N LEU A 25 9.66 20.85 -13.71
CA LEU A 25 8.35 20.44 -13.17
C LEU A 25 8.41 19.93 -11.73
N SER A 26 9.58 19.45 -11.29
CA SER A 26 9.82 18.99 -9.92
C SER A 26 10.39 20.11 -9.01
N GLY A 27 10.43 21.36 -9.49
CA GLY A 27 10.92 22.51 -8.73
C GLY A 27 12.44 22.69 -8.71
N TRP A 28 13.17 22.01 -9.59
CA TRP A 28 14.62 22.13 -9.74
C TRP A 28 15.00 22.94 -10.97
N GLU A 29 16.20 23.51 -11.00
CA GLU A 29 16.71 24.11 -12.23
C GLU A 29 16.89 23.06 -13.34
N ALA A 30 16.78 23.50 -14.60
CA ALA A 30 16.87 22.62 -15.76
C ALA A 30 18.18 21.81 -15.78
N ASP A 31 19.29 22.43 -15.38
CA ASP A 31 20.62 21.83 -15.35
C ASP A 31 21.04 21.37 -13.94
N ALA A 32 20.14 21.42 -12.96
CA ALA A 32 20.42 20.94 -11.61
C ALA A 32 20.79 19.44 -11.61
N ALA A 33 21.78 19.10 -10.78
CA ALA A 33 22.14 17.73 -10.46
C ALA A 33 21.58 17.38 -9.08
N PRO A 34 20.29 16.98 -8.98
CA PRO A 34 19.67 16.69 -7.69
C PRO A 34 20.41 15.54 -7.01
N VAL A 35 20.80 15.76 -5.76
CA VAL A 35 21.40 14.73 -4.92
C VAL A 35 20.30 13.75 -4.54
N VAL A 36 20.47 12.49 -4.93
CA VAL A 36 19.57 11.41 -4.51
C VAL A 36 19.88 11.09 -3.05
N LEU A 37 18.85 11.04 -2.21
CA LEU A 37 18.97 10.64 -0.82
C LEU A 37 19.66 9.28 -0.71
N ASP A 38 20.74 9.22 0.05
CA ASP A 38 21.46 7.97 0.32
C ASP A 38 21.28 7.57 1.78
N ALA A 39 20.56 6.48 2.02
CA ALA A 39 20.37 6.00 3.39
C ALA A 39 21.68 5.59 4.07
N ALA A 40 22.78 5.35 3.33
CA ALA A 40 24.08 5.03 3.92
C ALA A 40 24.65 6.16 4.78
N ALA A 41 24.21 7.41 4.58
CA ALA A 41 24.66 8.55 5.38
C ALA A 41 23.93 8.70 6.73
N LEU A 42 22.84 7.95 6.94
CA LEU A 42 22.11 7.96 8.20
C LEU A 42 22.86 7.15 9.28
N ASP A 43 22.58 7.44 10.55
CA ASP A 43 23.06 6.62 11.66
C ASP A 43 22.47 5.21 11.60
N HIS A 44 23.15 4.26 12.25
CA HIS A 44 22.78 2.84 12.16
C HIS A 44 21.34 2.58 12.62
N GLY A 45 20.89 3.27 13.67
CA GLY A 45 19.52 3.14 14.18
C GLY A 45 18.47 3.69 13.22
N ALA A 46 18.75 4.78 12.51
CA ALA A 46 17.87 5.29 11.45
C ALA A 46 17.83 4.36 10.23
N GLN A 47 18.98 3.80 9.84
CA GLN A 47 19.07 2.83 8.74
C GLN A 47 18.23 1.59 9.00
N GLU A 48 18.27 1.06 10.22
CA GLU A 48 17.48 -0.11 10.62
C GLU A 48 15.99 0.17 10.55
N ARG A 49 15.53 1.29 11.13
CA ARG A 49 14.12 1.72 11.06
C ARG A 49 13.66 1.93 9.63
N LEU A 50 14.46 2.59 8.79
CA LEU A 50 14.14 2.80 7.39
C LEU A 50 14.07 1.48 6.62
N SER A 51 14.98 0.54 6.92
CA SER A 51 15.01 -0.79 6.31
C SER A 51 13.78 -1.63 6.70
N SER A 52 13.40 -1.59 7.97
CA SER A 52 12.17 -2.20 8.48
C SER A 52 10.94 -1.63 7.75
N LEU A 53 10.79 -0.30 7.74
CA LEU A 53 9.69 0.37 7.05
C LEU A 53 9.61 0.01 5.55
N ARG A 54 10.77 -0.07 4.88
CA ARG A 54 10.88 -0.48 3.47
C ARG A 54 10.34 -1.89 3.26
N GLU A 55 10.64 -2.83 4.14
CA GLU A 55 10.14 -4.21 4.03
C GLU A 55 8.62 -4.29 4.13
N PHE A 56 7.99 -3.46 4.96
CA PHE A 56 6.54 -3.34 5.03
C PHE A 56 5.96 -2.65 3.80
N LEU A 57 6.50 -1.51 3.39
CA LEU A 57 5.99 -0.73 2.25
C LEU A 57 6.07 -1.51 0.94
N PHE A 58 7.20 -2.16 0.69
CA PHE A 58 7.54 -2.81 -0.57
C PHE A 58 7.66 -4.33 -0.45
N SER A 59 6.90 -4.93 0.48
CA SER A 59 6.89 -6.38 0.73
C SER A 59 6.61 -7.20 -0.53
N THR A 60 5.85 -6.63 -1.48
CA THR A 60 5.42 -7.27 -2.73
C THR A 60 6.44 -7.13 -3.87
N CYS A 61 7.49 -6.33 -3.69
CA CYS A 61 8.44 -5.97 -4.75
C CYS A 61 9.75 -6.78 -4.72
N THR A 62 9.89 -7.71 -3.77
CA THR A 62 11.13 -8.47 -3.52
C THR A 62 10.83 -9.93 -3.17
N GLY A 63 11.85 -10.78 -3.18
CA GLY A 63 11.77 -12.17 -2.70
C GLY A 63 11.14 -13.15 -3.70
N LEU A 64 11.13 -12.81 -4.99
CA LEU A 64 10.79 -13.75 -6.07
C LEU A 64 12.05 -14.41 -6.63
N LYS A 65 11.94 -15.65 -7.12
CA LYS A 65 13.07 -16.35 -7.77
C LYS A 65 13.59 -15.63 -9.00
N LYS A 66 12.68 -15.08 -9.81
CA LYS A 66 13.05 -14.38 -11.05
C LYS A 66 13.53 -12.97 -10.72
N HIS A 67 14.84 -12.73 -10.82
CA HIS A 67 15.44 -11.42 -10.53
C HIS A 67 14.82 -10.25 -11.30
N SER A 68 14.35 -10.46 -12.53
CA SER A 68 13.69 -9.40 -13.32
C SER A 68 12.35 -8.93 -12.75
N LEU A 69 11.77 -9.64 -11.78
CA LEU A 69 10.54 -9.26 -11.10
C LEU A 69 10.81 -8.58 -9.75
N ASN A 70 12.06 -8.51 -9.32
CA ASN A 70 12.45 -7.87 -8.08
C ASN A 70 12.96 -6.45 -8.35
N VAL A 71 12.57 -5.51 -7.49
CA VAL A 71 13.10 -4.15 -7.52
C VAL A 71 14.42 -4.10 -6.75
N SER A 72 15.38 -3.33 -7.26
CA SER A 72 16.68 -3.13 -6.60
C SER A 72 16.51 -2.53 -5.20
N SER A 73 17.28 -3.05 -4.23
CA SER A 73 17.29 -2.57 -2.86
C SER A 73 17.55 -1.06 -2.79
N LYS A 74 18.49 -0.53 -3.59
CA LYS A 74 18.83 0.90 -3.62
C LYS A 74 17.63 1.74 -4.05
N VAL A 75 16.88 1.28 -5.06
CA VAL A 75 15.68 1.99 -5.55
C VAL A 75 14.61 2.01 -4.47
N LEU A 76 14.36 0.87 -3.80
CA LEU A 76 13.38 0.79 -2.73
C LEU A 76 13.75 1.69 -1.55
N THR A 77 15.02 1.74 -1.17
CA THR A 77 15.51 2.63 -0.11
C THR A 77 15.23 4.09 -0.44
N VAL A 78 15.52 4.54 -1.67
CA VAL A 78 15.19 5.90 -2.12
C VAL A 78 13.69 6.14 -2.10
N LEU A 79 12.89 5.21 -2.63
CA LEU A 79 11.43 5.30 -2.63
C LEU A 79 10.81 5.24 -1.23
N THR A 80 11.51 4.75 -0.21
CA THR A 80 11.11 4.83 1.20
C THR A 80 11.54 6.15 1.83
N ALA A 81 12.74 6.65 1.51
CA ALA A 81 13.29 7.87 2.10
C ALA A 81 12.45 9.11 1.77
N TYR A 82 11.99 9.26 0.53
CA TYR A 82 11.19 10.43 0.13
C TYR A 82 9.85 10.56 0.87
N PRO A 83 9.00 9.52 0.95
CA PRO A 83 7.78 9.57 1.75
C PRO A 83 8.05 9.87 3.23
N VAL A 84 9.13 9.33 3.81
CA VAL A 84 9.50 9.60 5.21
C VAL A 84 9.93 11.06 5.39
N ARG A 85 10.80 11.57 4.51
CA ARG A 85 11.24 12.97 4.53
C ARG A 85 10.07 13.95 4.46
N TYR A 86 9.11 13.69 3.58
CA TYR A 86 7.97 14.59 3.36
C TYR A 86 6.71 14.20 4.14
N TYR A 87 6.80 13.22 5.04
CA TYR A 87 5.65 12.72 5.81
C TYR A 87 4.88 13.83 6.55
N PRO A 88 5.53 14.76 7.29
CA PRO A 88 4.82 15.82 8.01
C PRO A 88 4.02 16.73 7.07
N GLN A 89 4.62 17.13 5.94
CA GLN A 89 3.94 17.98 4.96
C GLN A 89 2.82 17.23 4.24
N LEU A 90 3.03 15.97 3.89
CA LEU A 90 1.99 15.14 3.25
C LEU A 90 0.77 15.00 4.16
N LYS A 91 1.00 14.76 5.45
CA LYS A 91 -0.06 14.64 6.45
C LYS A 91 -0.79 15.95 6.69
N ALA A 92 -0.08 17.07 6.76
CA ALA A 92 -0.69 18.40 6.89
C ALA A 92 -1.55 18.78 5.67
N LEU A 93 -1.12 18.41 4.46
CA LEU A 93 -1.84 18.72 3.23
C LEU A 93 -3.08 17.85 3.02
N ALA A 94 -2.96 16.54 3.28
CA ALA A 94 -4.03 15.59 3.05
C ALA A 94 -3.89 14.38 3.97
N PRO A 95 -4.43 14.42 5.20
CA PRO A 95 -4.29 13.33 6.17
C PRO A 95 -4.94 12.04 5.69
N ASP A 96 -6.06 12.14 4.96
CA ASP A 96 -6.79 10.99 4.40
C ASP A 96 -6.23 10.50 3.05
N ALA A 97 -5.06 10.99 2.64
CA ALA A 97 -4.45 10.55 1.40
C ALA A 97 -4.01 9.06 1.50
N PRO A 98 -4.22 8.24 0.45
CA PRO A 98 -3.84 6.82 0.48
C PRO A 98 -2.35 6.57 0.78
N ILE A 99 -1.48 7.53 0.47
CA ILE A 99 -0.06 7.45 0.79
C ILE A 99 0.21 7.61 2.29
N VAL A 100 -0.50 8.54 2.95
CA VAL A 100 -0.36 8.80 4.39
C VAL A 100 -0.91 7.61 5.16
N GLU A 101 -2.13 7.15 4.83
CA GLU A 101 -2.74 5.96 5.42
C GLU A 101 -1.81 4.74 5.31
N ARG A 102 -1.17 4.55 4.14
CA ARG A 102 -0.27 3.42 3.92
C ARG A 102 1.03 3.54 4.72
N VAL A 103 1.60 4.74 4.85
CA VAL A 103 2.80 4.97 5.66
C VAL A 103 2.48 4.71 7.13
N GLU A 104 1.38 5.27 7.66
CA GLU A 104 0.96 5.07 9.05
C GLU A 104 0.66 3.60 9.37
N GLU A 105 -0.01 2.87 8.47
CA GLU A 105 -0.27 1.42 8.62
C GLU A 105 1.05 0.63 8.72
N CYS A 106 2.03 0.96 7.87
CA CYS A 106 3.35 0.31 7.91
C CYS A 106 4.14 0.68 9.18
N LEU A 107 4.09 1.93 9.61
CA LEU A 107 4.76 2.40 10.83
C LEU A 107 4.24 1.70 12.07
N ALA A 108 2.91 1.61 12.20
CA ALA A 108 2.26 0.87 13.28
C ALA A 108 2.69 -0.61 13.30
N SER A 109 2.82 -1.22 12.12
CA SER A 109 3.21 -2.62 11.97
C SER A 109 4.69 -2.87 12.25
N ALA A 110 5.54 -1.89 11.93
CA ALA A 110 6.97 -1.91 12.22
C ALA A 110 7.28 -1.53 13.68
N GLY A 111 6.28 -1.07 14.45
CA GLY A 111 6.48 -0.57 15.81
C GLY A 111 7.26 0.75 15.87
N ILE A 112 7.28 1.52 14.80
CA ILE A 112 8.00 2.80 14.71
C ILE A 112 7.07 3.91 15.20
N SER A 113 7.52 4.70 16.18
CA SER A 113 6.72 5.80 16.73
C SER A 113 6.66 6.99 15.79
N THR A 114 5.66 7.86 15.96
CA THR A 114 5.59 9.15 15.23
C THR A 114 6.85 9.98 15.47
N ALA A 115 7.37 10.03 16.69
CA ALA A 115 8.60 10.73 17.03
C ALA A 115 9.82 10.20 16.24
N ASP A 116 9.95 8.87 16.09
CA ASP A 116 11.04 8.28 15.31
C ASP A 116 10.97 8.70 13.83
N VAL A 117 9.76 8.76 13.26
CA VAL A 117 9.56 9.16 11.85
C VAL A 117 9.89 10.63 11.64
N LEU A 118 9.54 11.48 12.60
CA LEU A 118 9.86 12.91 12.56
C LEU A 118 11.37 13.14 12.72
N ALA A 119 12.05 12.35 13.56
CA ALA A 119 13.51 12.37 13.65
C ALA A 119 14.16 11.94 12.32
N LEU A 120 13.65 10.87 11.70
CA LEU A 120 14.08 10.43 10.37
C LEU A 120 13.82 11.51 9.30
N SER A 121 12.69 12.20 9.35
CA SER A 121 12.37 13.23 8.35
C SER A 121 13.33 14.40 8.43
N VAL A 122 13.71 14.81 9.66
CA VAL A 122 14.72 15.86 9.89
C VAL A 122 16.10 15.43 9.37
N ALA A 123 16.58 14.24 9.75
CA ALA A 123 17.89 13.74 9.31
C ALA A 123 17.99 13.62 7.78
N LEU A 124 16.93 13.15 7.12
CA LEU A 124 16.85 13.10 5.65
C LEU A 124 16.78 14.48 5.01
N ASN A 125 16.17 15.46 5.68
CA ASN A 125 16.10 16.82 5.18
C ASN A 125 17.44 17.54 5.30
N GLU A 126 18.20 17.30 6.38
CA GLU A 126 19.57 17.79 6.55
C GLU A 126 20.50 17.22 5.47
N GLN A 127 20.41 15.93 5.16
CA GLN A 127 21.21 15.31 4.09
C GLN A 127 20.96 15.93 2.72
N ALA A 128 19.71 16.30 2.44
CA ALA A 128 19.35 16.88 1.16
C ALA A 128 19.66 18.38 1.05
N SER A 129 20.03 19.03 2.16
CA SER A 129 20.57 20.38 2.12
C SER A 129 22.02 20.30 1.63
N PRO A 130 22.38 20.96 0.52
CA PRO A 130 23.78 21.06 0.13
C PRO A 130 24.56 21.76 1.25
N ALA A 131 25.71 21.20 1.65
CA ALA A 131 26.70 21.96 2.37
C ALA A 131 27.11 23.14 1.49
N GLU A 132 26.90 24.37 1.95
CA GLU A 132 27.16 25.58 1.16
C GLU A 132 28.58 25.58 0.59
N PRO A 133 28.77 25.68 -0.74
CA PRO A 133 29.94 26.37 -1.26
C PRO A 133 29.71 27.87 -1.10
N VAL A 134 30.67 28.53 -0.49
CA VAL A 134 30.78 29.99 -0.43
C VAL A 134 30.87 30.54 -1.86
N ALA A 135 29.74 30.85 -2.49
CA ALA A 135 29.64 31.76 -3.64
C ALA A 135 28.17 32.10 -3.98
N GLU A 136 27.77 33.32 -3.62
CA GLU A 136 26.85 34.22 -4.33
C GLU A 136 25.76 33.62 -5.24
N GLN A 137 24.68 33.06 -4.65
CA GLN A 137 23.37 33.04 -5.30
C GLN A 137 22.26 33.39 -4.30
N ALA A 138 21.86 34.67 -4.28
CA ALA A 138 20.91 35.25 -3.32
C ALA A 138 19.44 34.85 -3.54
N HIS A 139 19.11 34.18 -4.66
CA HIS A 139 17.72 33.82 -5.00
C HIS A 139 17.40 32.34 -4.71
N GLU A 140 18.36 31.43 -4.88
CA GLU A 140 18.24 30.02 -4.47
C GLU A 140 18.25 29.90 -2.94
N SER A 141 19.16 30.62 -2.27
CA SER A 141 19.29 30.62 -0.81
C SER A 141 18.02 31.06 -0.07
N LYS A 142 17.26 32.05 -0.59
CA LYS A 142 15.96 32.45 -0.02
C LYS A 142 14.86 31.41 -0.21
N THR A 143 14.83 30.73 -1.36
CA THR A 143 13.83 29.70 -1.66
C THR A 143 14.09 28.43 -0.84
N HIS A 144 15.35 28.03 -0.72
CA HIS A 144 15.78 26.91 0.12
C HIS A 144 15.54 27.16 1.61
N SER A 145 15.85 28.35 2.13
CA SER A 145 15.57 28.66 3.55
C SER A 145 14.07 28.61 3.86
N CYS A 146 13.22 29.05 2.94
CA CYS A 146 11.76 29.00 3.06
C CYS A 146 11.24 27.54 3.09
N GLN A 147 11.78 26.66 2.22
CA GLN A 147 11.40 25.25 2.20
C GLN A 147 11.84 24.49 3.47
N VAL A 148 13.06 24.74 3.96
CA VAL A 148 13.56 24.16 5.20
C VAL A 148 12.74 24.64 6.40
N HIS A 149 12.44 25.93 6.48
CA HIS A 149 11.59 26.50 7.52
C HIS A 149 10.19 25.87 7.51
N HIS A 150 9.58 25.74 6.32
CA HIS A 150 8.26 25.14 6.21
C HIS A 150 8.24 23.66 6.62
N HIS A 151 9.30 22.90 6.31
CA HIS A 151 9.45 21.52 6.78
C HIS A 151 9.54 21.44 8.30
N LEU A 152 10.37 22.28 8.93
CA LEU A 152 10.51 22.32 10.38
C LEU A 152 9.21 22.69 11.10
N LEU A 153 8.45 23.66 10.56
CA LEU A 153 7.12 23.99 11.09
C LEU A 153 6.17 22.79 11.05
N ALA A 154 6.13 22.06 9.93
CA ALA A 154 5.29 20.86 9.81
C ALA A 154 5.70 19.75 10.80
N VAL A 155 7.00 19.58 11.05
CA VAL A 155 7.51 18.65 12.07
C VAL A 155 7.05 19.07 13.47
N ILE A 156 7.16 20.36 13.81
CA ILE A 156 6.75 20.90 15.12
C ILE A 156 5.24 20.71 15.32
N ASP A 157 4.42 21.03 14.34
CA ASP A 157 2.96 20.90 14.43
C ASP A 157 2.54 19.43 14.65
N GLU A 158 3.15 18.49 13.94
CA GLU A 158 2.88 17.06 14.13
C GLU A 158 3.37 16.56 15.50
N LEU A 159 4.51 17.06 16.00
CA LEU A 159 4.96 16.76 17.38
C LEU A 159 3.95 17.25 18.42
N ILE A 160 3.44 18.47 18.26
CA ILE A 160 2.42 19.06 19.15
C ILE A 160 1.14 18.21 19.10
N ALA A 161 0.69 17.83 17.91
CA ALA A 161 -0.50 16.99 17.73
C ALA A 161 -0.31 15.61 18.39
N SER A 162 0.83 14.96 18.17
CA SER A 162 1.18 13.67 18.78
C SER A 162 1.21 13.76 20.31
N ASN A 163 1.82 14.81 20.87
CA ASN A 163 1.86 15.01 22.32
C ASN A 163 0.47 15.23 22.91
N ARG A 164 -0.40 16.02 22.25
CA ARG A 164 -1.80 16.19 22.68
C ARG A 164 -2.56 14.85 22.70
N ALA A 165 -2.37 14.01 21.68
CA ALA A 165 -2.99 12.69 21.61
C ALA A 165 -2.48 11.75 22.72
N LEU A 166 -1.17 11.76 23.02
CA LEU A 166 -0.60 10.99 24.13
C LEU A 166 -1.15 11.46 25.48
N SER A 167 -1.23 12.77 25.73
CA SER A 167 -1.84 13.32 26.94
C SER A 167 -3.30 12.90 27.09
N ALA A 168 -4.10 12.91 26.02
CA ALA A 168 -5.48 12.43 26.05
C ALA A 168 -5.59 10.92 26.32
N ARG A 169 -4.67 10.10 25.81
CA ARG A 169 -4.63 8.66 26.13
C ARG A 169 -4.23 8.42 27.58
N LEU A 170 -3.29 9.21 28.12
CA LEU A 170 -2.88 9.17 29.51
C LEU A 170 -4.08 9.46 30.43
N THR A 171 -4.85 10.53 30.17
CA THR A 171 -6.02 10.86 30.99
C THR A 171 -7.09 9.76 30.98
N ILE A 172 -7.30 9.09 29.84
CA ILE A 172 -8.20 7.93 29.76
C ILE A 172 -7.69 6.77 30.60
N VAL A 173 -6.38 6.45 30.51
CA VAL A 173 -5.76 5.37 31.29
C VAL A 173 -5.79 5.69 32.78
N GLU A 174 -5.47 6.92 33.17
CA GLU A 174 -5.56 7.39 34.55
C GLU A 174 -6.99 7.31 35.08
N ALA A 175 -7.98 7.74 34.29
CA ALA A 175 -9.39 7.62 34.66
C ALA A 175 -9.83 6.15 34.80
N ALA A 176 -9.36 5.26 33.94
CA ALA A 176 -9.62 3.82 34.04
C ALA A 176 -8.93 3.21 35.27
N GLN A 177 -7.71 3.62 35.59
CA GLN A 177 -6.95 3.16 36.77
C GLN A 177 -7.59 3.66 38.07
N LEU A 178 -8.08 4.90 38.09
CA LEU A 178 -8.85 5.48 39.20
C LEU A 178 -10.21 4.79 39.38
N LYS A 179 -10.88 4.41 38.28
CA LYS A 179 -12.11 3.58 38.31
C LYS A 179 -11.82 2.14 38.77
N CYS A 180 -10.69 1.56 38.41
CA CYS A 180 -10.27 0.22 38.81
C CYS A 180 -9.93 0.15 40.31
N LYS A 181 -9.40 1.25 40.89
CA LYS A 181 -9.23 1.39 42.35
C LYS A 181 -10.54 1.56 43.14
N ARG A 182 -11.69 1.79 42.48
CA ARG A 182 -12.95 2.20 43.14
C ARG A 182 -14.14 1.24 42.95
N LYS A 183 -13.98 0.03 42.41
CA LYS A 183 -15.13 -0.89 42.23
C LYS A 183 -14.99 -2.19 43.03
N GLN A 184 -15.48 -2.15 44.27
CA GLN A 184 -16.29 -3.23 44.85
C GLN A 184 -17.78 -2.83 44.73
N VAL A 185 -18.56 -3.74 44.14
CA VAL A 185 -20.04 -3.85 44.07
C VAL A 185 -20.80 -3.02 42.99
N PRO A 186 -21.78 -3.62 42.26
CA PRO A 186 -22.37 -3.09 41.02
C PRO A 186 -23.76 -2.47 41.22
N ASP A 187 -24.19 -1.59 40.30
CA ASP A 187 -25.48 -1.79 39.61
C ASP A 187 -25.68 -0.93 38.33
N GLU A 188 -26.53 -1.52 37.49
CA GLU A 188 -27.29 -1.20 36.25
C GLU A 188 -27.20 0.11 35.44
N GLU A 189 -27.39 -0.09 34.12
CA GLU A 189 -27.56 0.88 33.02
C GLU A 189 -28.92 1.63 33.08
N PRO A 190 -29.12 2.71 32.30
CA PRO A 190 -29.71 2.53 30.96
C PRO A 190 -29.21 3.48 29.86
N GLN A 191 -29.51 3.06 28.62
CA GLN A 191 -29.24 3.65 27.30
C GLN A 191 -29.75 5.10 27.09
N THR A 192 -29.13 5.83 26.15
CA THR A 192 -29.89 6.51 25.08
C THR A 192 -29.02 6.87 23.86
N GLN A 193 -29.69 6.83 22.71
CA GLN A 193 -29.24 7.05 21.34
C GLN A 193 -28.79 8.51 21.08
N ASN A 194 -27.95 8.72 20.05
CA ASN A 194 -28.33 9.57 18.91
C ASN A 194 -27.33 9.57 17.74
N THR A 195 -27.91 9.31 16.55
CA THR A 195 -27.67 9.88 15.21
C THR A 195 -26.24 10.04 14.69
N SER A 196 -25.91 9.18 13.72
CA SER A 196 -24.79 9.38 12.78
C SER A 196 -25.33 9.98 11.49
N ASP A 197 -24.99 11.23 11.22
CA ASP A 197 -25.19 11.88 9.93
C ASP A 197 -24.33 11.22 8.86
N GLN A 198 -24.95 10.88 7.72
CA GLN A 198 -24.24 10.41 6.53
C GLN A 198 -23.91 11.60 5.64
N GLU A 199 -22.65 12.01 5.60
CA GLU A 199 -22.15 12.86 4.52
C GLU A 199 -21.82 12.05 3.25
N PRO A 200 -22.02 12.66 2.07
CA PRO A 200 -22.03 11.95 0.80
C PRO A 200 -20.62 11.59 0.33
N LYS A 201 -20.46 10.33 -0.10
CA LYS A 201 -19.20 9.77 -0.62
C LYS A 201 -18.63 10.59 -1.79
N PRO A 202 -17.36 11.03 -1.75
CA PRO A 202 -16.73 11.72 -2.86
C PRO A 202 -16.55 10.81 -4.08
N LYS A 203 -16.73 11.41 -5.27
CA LYS A 203 -16.76 10.74 -6.58
C LYS A 203 -15.43 10.00 -6.85
N ARG A 204 -15.52 8.68 -7.00
CA ARG A 204 -14.43 7.73 -7.24
C ARG A 204 -13.66 8.07 -8.53
N ARG A 205 -12.42 8.57 -8.41
CA ARG A 205 -11.45 8.68 -9.53
C ARG A 205 -11.26 7.30 -10.19
N LYS A 206 -11.17 7.27 -11.53
CA LYS A 206 -11.01 6.04 -12.34
C LYS A 206 -9.72 5.31 -11.91
N LYS A 207 -9.86 4.23 -11.13
CA LYS A 207 -8.74 3.36 -10.72
C LYS A 207 -8.17 2.64 -11.96
N ALA A 208 -6.85 2.57 -12.06
CA ALA A 208 -6.16 1.74 -13.05
C ALA A 208 -6.66 0.29 -12.98
N THR A 209 -6.69 -0.40 -14.11
CA THR A 209 -7.21 -1.77 -14.19
C THR A 209 -6.27 -2.73 -13.48
N THR A 210 -6.58 -3.11 -12.24
CA THR A 210 -5.86 -4.17 -11.53
C THR A 210 -6.11 -5.51 -12.22
N ASN A 211 -5.06 -6.21 -12.65
CA ASN A 211 -5.19 -7.57 -13.18
C ASN A 211 -5.57 -8.55 -12.06
N LEU A 212 -6.10 -9.72 -12.42
CA LEU A 212 -6.59 -10.68 -11.41
C LEU A 212 -5.45 -11.31 -10.62
N SER A 213 -4.37 -11.71 -11.30
CA SER A 213 -3.18 -12.23 -10.62
C SER A 213 -2.53 -11.19 -9.70
N SER A 214 -2.61 -9.91 -10.04
CA SER A 214 -2.13 -8.82 -9.18
C SER A 214 -2.96 -8.72 -7.90
N ALA A 215 -4.29 -8.78 -8.01
CA ALA A 215 -5.18 -8.77 -6.85
C ALA A 215 -4.97 -9.99 -5.95
N TRP A 216 -4.81 -11.17 -6.56
CA TRP A 216 -4.45 -12.40 -5.85
C TRP A 216 -3.11 -12.30 -5.14
N PHE A 217 -2.08 -11.82 -5.84
CA PHE A 217 -0.74 -11.70 -5.29
C PHE A 217 -0.72 -10.74 -4.10
N GLU A 218 -1.32 -9.56 -4.24
CA GLU A 218 -1.39 -8.57 -3.17
C GLU A 218 -2.21 -9.09 -1.98
N TRP A 219 -3.34 -9.79 -2.22
CA TRP A 219 -4.14 -10.42 -1.16
C TRP A 219 -3.29 -11.31 -0.25
N TYR A 220 -2.33 -12.04 -0.82
CA TYR A 220 -1.50 -13.01 -0.12
C TYR A 220 -0.09 -12.53 0.24
N THR A 221 0.40 -11.38 -0.24
CA THR A 221 1.81 -10.97 -0.02
C THR A 221 1.98 -9.57 0.57
N ARG A 222 0.93 -8.74 0.55
CA ARG A 222 0.99 -7.42 1.22
C ARG A 222 1.17 -7.59 2.73
N VAL A 223 1.89 -6.65 3.33
CA VAL A 223 2.08 -6.52 4.78
C VAL A 223 1.72 -5.10 5.24
N PRO A 224 0.79 -4.90 6.19
CA PRO A 224 -0.13 -5.89 6.74
C PRO A 224 -0.96 -6.60 5.68
N ARG A 225 -1.50 -7.77 6.05
CA ARG A 225 -2.31 -8.56 5.13
C ARG A 225 -3.53 -7.74 4.70
N VAL A 226 -4.00 -7.96 3.46
CA VAL A 226 -5.12 -7.18 2.92
C VAL A 226 -6.41 -7.37 3.74
N TRP A 227 -6.57 -8.52 4.40
CA TRP A 227 -7.69 -8.73 5.32
C TRP A 227 -7.56 -7.98 6.65
N ASP A 228 -6.39 -7.43 6.98
CA ASP A 228 -6.17 -6.55 8.13
C ASP A 228 -6.20 -5.06 7.73
N SER A 229 -6.35 -4.77 6.42
CA SER A 229 -6.35 -3.40 5.88
C SER A 229 -7.55 -2.57 6.38
N ALA A 230 -7.28 -1.29 6.68
CA ALA A 230 -8.30 -0.31 7.06
C ALA A 230 -9.28 0.05 5.91
N ASP A 231 -8.81 0.05 4.65
CA ASP A 231 -9.66 0.22 3.45
C ASP A 231 -10.63 -0.97 3.27
N ARG A 232 -11.81 -0.84 3.89
CA ARG A 232 -12.91 -1.81 3.81
C ARG A 232 -13.35 -2.10 2.38
N GLN A 233 -13.27 -1.11 1.49
CA GLN A 233 -13.73 -1.27 0.11
C GLN A 233 -12.75 -2.10 -0.71
N LYS A 234 -11.44 -1.79 -0.62
CA LYS A 234 -10.40 -2.61 -1.25
C LYS A 234 -10.37 -4.02 -0.68
N LYS A 235 -10.50 -4.16 0.66
CA LYS A 235 -10.62 -5.46 1.33
C LYS A 235 -11.79 -6.28 0.78
N SER A 236 -12.97 -5.68 0.65
CA SER A 236 -14.15 -6.36 0.11
C SER A 236 -13.97 -6.76 -1.36
N GLU A 237 -13.47 -5.84 -2.20
CA GLU A 237 -13.25 -6.11 -3.62
C GLU A 237 -12.26 -7.27 -3.82
N PHE A 238 -11.11 -7.23 -3.15
CA PHE A 238 -10.08 -8.27 -3.25
C PHE A 238 -10.57 -9.60 -2.68
N ARG A 239 -11.28 -9.57 -1.53
CA ARG A 239 -11.88 -10.77 -0.95
C ARG A 239 -12.78 -11.49 -1.96
N HIS A 240 -13.64 -10.76 -2.67
CA HIS A 240 -14.52 -11.36 -3.67
C HIS A 240 -13.76 -11.85 -4.91
N VAL A 241 -12.80 -11.07 -5.43
CA VAL A 241 -12.00 -11.48 -6.60
C VAL A 241 -11.28 -12.78 -6.29
N THR A 242 -10.56 -12.83 -5.17
CA THR A 242 -9.80 -13.99 -4.74
C THR A 242 -10.72 -15.18 -4.48
N ALA A 243 -11.89 -14.98 -3.85
CA ALA A 243 -12.87 -16.05 -3.63
C ALA A 243 -13.34 -16.68 -4.96
N PHE A 244 -13.66 -15.87 -5.96
CA PHE A 244 -14.01 -16.40 -7.28
C PHE A 244 -12.83 -17.11 -7.95
N MET A 245 -11.63 -16.53 -7.91
CA MET A 245 -10.43 -17.12 -8.51
C MET A 245 -10.12 -18.52 -7.95
N LYS A 246 -10.32 -18.74 -6.64
CA LYS A 246 -10.12 -20.04 -5.99
C LYS A 246 -10.95 -21.15 -6.62
N LEU A 247 -12.17 -20.84 -7.09
CA LEU A 247 -13.07 -21.83 -7.72
C LEU A 247 -12.54 -22.38 -9.04
N PHE A 248 -11.61 -21.68 -9.68
CA PHE A 248 -11.05 -22.07 -10.98
C PHE A 248 -9.75 -22.87 -10.86
N LEU A 249 -9.33 -23.21 -9.64
CA LEU A 249 -8.18 -24.07 -9.37
C LEU A 249 -8.66 -25.51 -9.15
N SER A 250 -8.86 -26.25 -10.25
CA SER A 250 -9.41 -27.61 -10.25
C SER A 250 -8.60 -28.64 -9.46
N GLU A 251 -7.28 -28.43 -9.36
CA GLU A 251 -6.38 -29.32 -8.60
C GLU A 251 -6.16 -28.84 -7.14
N GLY A 252 -6.79 -27.73 -6.76
CA GLY A 252 -6.50 -27.04 -5.50
C GLY A 252 -5.21 -26.22 -5.56
N PHE A 253 -4.76 -25.79 -4.37
CA PHE A 253 -3.53 -25.02 -4.20
C PHE A 253 -3.03 -25.10 -2.76
N THR A 254 -1.72 -25.03 -2.59
CA THR A 254 -1.08 -24.99 -1.28
C THR A 254 -0.24 -23.72 -1.16
N LEU A 255 -0.57 -22.90 -0.17
CA LEU A 255 0.12 -21.65 0.11
C LEU A 255 0.56 -21.67 1.58
N ASP A 256 1.82 -22.01 1.82
CA ASP A 256 2.43 -21.98 3.15
C ASP A 256 3.26 -20.70 3.33
N PRO A 257 2.84 -19.75 4.20
CA PRO A 257 3.59 -18.53 4.47
C PRO A 257 5.03 -18.76 4.96
N LYS A 258 5.33 -19.94 5.53
CA LYS A 258 6.67 -20.30 6.01
C LYS A 258 7.56 -20.88 4.93
N ALA A 259 7.01 -21.22 3.76
CA ALA A 259 7.79 -21.79 2.68
C ALA A 259 8.73 -20.73 2.06
N PRO A 260 9.99 -21.09 1.75
CA PRO A 260 10.96 -20.15 1.16
C PRO A 260 10.55 -19.63 -0.23
N HIS A 261 9.62 -20.33 -0.89
CA HIS A 261 9.11 -19.98 -2.22
C HIS A 261 7.63 -19.56 -2.18
N TYR A 262 7.16 -19.12 -1.02
CA TYR A 262 5.77 -18.71 -0.81
C TYR A 262 5.29 -17.71 -1.88
N LYS A 263 6.08 -16.65 -2.11
CA LYS A 263 5.70 -15.60 -3.07
C LYS A 263 5.60 -16.14 -4.51
N ASP A 264 6.52 -17.03 -4.91
CA ASP A 264 6.46 -17.67 -6.23
C ASP A 264 5.22 -18.57 -6.35
N GLN A 265 4.91 -19.36 -5.31
CA GLN A 265 3.71 -20.21 -5.27
C GLN A 265 2.42 -19.38 -5.39
N VAL A 266 2.34 -18.27 -4.66
CA VAL A 266 1.21 -17.32 -4.73
C VAL A 266 1.07 -16.79 -6.15
N LEU A 267 2.17 -16.35 -6.75
CA LEU A 267 2.19 -15.74 -8.08
C LEU A 267 1.81 -16.75 -9.17
N ASP A 268 2.32 -17.98 -9.10
CA ASP A 268 1.97 -19.04 -10.05
C ASP A 268 0.52 -19.52 -9.89
N ALA A 269 0.03 -19.67 -8.65
CA ALA A 269 -1.37 -19.98 -8.39
C ALA A 269 -2.30 -18.87 -8.92
N GLY A 270 -1.95 -17.61 -8.68
CA GLY A 270 -2.70 -16.46 -9.17
C GLY A 270 -2.78 -16.40 -10.70
N ARG A 271 -1.67 -16.67 -11.40
CA ARG A 271 -1.66 -16.74 -12.87
C ARG A 271 -2.50 -17.90 -13.42
N ARG A 272 -2.41 -19.07 -12.80
CA ARG A 272 -3.23 -20.24 -13.20
C ARG A 272 -4.72 -19.93 -13.04
N ALA A 273 -5.11 -19.36 -11.89
CA ALA A 273 -6.49 -18.97 -11.63
C ALA A 273 -6.97 -17.89 -12.60
N GLU A 274 -6.17 -16.85 -12.85
CA GLU A 274 -6.50 -15.79 -13.81
C GLU A 274 -6.72 -16.37 -15.21
N LYS A 275 -5.81 -17.22 -15.70
CA LYS A 275 -5.94 -17.88 -17.01
C LYS A 275 -7.24 -18.67 -17.09
N ALA A 276 -7.56 -19.47 -16.07
CA ALA A 276 -8.76 -20.29 -16.04
C ALA A 276 -10.06 -19.46 -16.01
N VAL A 277 -10.09 -18.36 -15.23
CA VAL A 277 -11.22 -17.43 -15.20
C VAL A 277 -11.43 -16.76 -16.56
N LEU A 278 -10.36 -16.28 -17.19
CA LEU A 278 -10.45 -15.60 -18.48
C LEU A 278 -10.89 -16.55 -19.61
N VAL A 279 -10.43 -17.80 -19.60
CA VAL A 279 -10.89 -18.83 -20.55
C VAL A 279 -12.39 -19.09 -20.38
N PHE A 280 -12.87 -19.22 -19.14
CA PHE A 280 -14.28 -19.44 -18.85
C PHE A 280 -15.18 -18.26 -19.24
N LEU A 281 -14.72 -17.02 -19.05
CA LEU A 281 -15.48 -15.84 -19.48
C LEU A 281 -15.51 -15.74 -21.00
N LYS A 282 -14.40 -16.06 -21.68
CA LYS A 282 -14.32 -16.07 -23.14
C LYS A 282 -15.27 -17.10 -23.75
N SER A 283 -15.41 -18.29 -23.17
CA SER A 283 -16.36 -19.31 -23.63
C SER A 283 -17.83 -18.89 -23.49
N ARG A 284 -18.11 -17.81 -22.75
CA ARG A 284 -19.43 -17.22 -22.56
C ARG A 284 -19.59 -15.87 -23.26
N ASN A 285 -18.69 -15.55 -24.19
CA ASN A 285 -18.66 -14.27 -24.93
C ASN A 285 -18.51 -13.02 -24.05
N VAL A 286 -17.87 -13.15 -22.87
CA VAL A 286 -17.60 -12.02 -21.97
C VAL A 286 -16.13 -11.61 -22.07
N ASN A 287 -15.87 -10.40 -22.58
CA ASN A 287 -14.52 -9.82 -22.69
C ASN A 287 -14.16 -8.94 -21.47
N ALA A 288 -14.07 -9.55 -20.28
CA ALA A 288 -13.59 -8.86 -19.08
C ALA A 288 -12.14 -9.25 -18.75
N LYS A 289 -11.29 -8.27 -18.40
CA LYS A 289 -9.86 -8.49 -18.14
C LYS A 289 -9.41 -8.01 -16.76
N GLY A 290 -9.98 -6.92 -16.26
CA GLY A 290 -9.65 -6.37 -14.95
C GLY A 290 -10.43 -7.01 -13.81
N ALA A 291 -9.86 -7.03 -12.62
CA ALA A 291 -10.46 -7.58 -11.40
C ALA A 291 -11.90 -7.06 -11.17
N GLY A 292 -12.11 -5.74 -11.24
CA GLY A 292 -13.43 -5.14 -11.09
C GLY A 292 -14.42 -5.51 -12.22
N SER A 293 -13.96 -5.60 -13.47
CA SER A 293 -14.80 -6.01 -14.60
C SER A 293 -15.18 -7.48 -14.54
N VAL A 294 -14.24 -8.34 -14.14
CA VAL A 294 -14.44 -9.78 -13.99
C VAL A 294 -15.39 -10.04 -12.82
N LEU A 295 -15.26 -9.31 -11.70
CA LEU A 295 -16.24 -9.38 -10.61
C LEU A 295 -17.65 -9.04 -11.08
N ARG A 296 -17.82 -7.99 -11.89
CA ARG A 296 -19.13 -7.60 -12.42
C ARG A 296 -19.71 -8.68 -13.34
N ALA A 297 -18.88 -9.44 -14.06
CA ALA A 297 -19.30 -10.55 -14.89
C ALA A 297 -19.62 -11.83 -14.09
N LEU A 298 -18.84 -12.15 -13.06
CA LEU A 298 -19.00 -13.39 -12.29
C LEU A 298 -20.17 -13.33 -11.30
N ARG A 299 -20.53 -12.16 -10.77
CA ARG A 299 -21.64 -12.01 -9.81
C ARG A 299 -22.99 -12.48 -10.38
N PRO A 300 -23.43 -12.06 -11.59
CA PRO A 300 -24.66 -12.59 -12.18
C PRO A 300 -24.60 -14.09 -12.45
N LEU A 301 -23.45 -14.61 -12.91
CA LEU A 301 -23.28 -16.04 -13.14
C LEU A 301 -23.43 -16.84 -11.85
N HIS A 302 -22.84 -16.36 -10.75
CA HIS A 302 -23.01 -16.95 -9.43
C HIS A 302 -24.47 -16.98 -9.01
N LYS A 303 -25.20 -15.86 -9.13
CA LYS A 303 -26.63 -15.77 -8.79
C LYS A 303 -27.50 -16.74 -9.60
N ASN A 304 -27.11 -17.05 -10.83
CA ASN A 304 -27.83 -17.96 -11.71
C ASN A 304 -27.39 -19.43 -11.55
N GLY A 305 -26.65 -19.78 -10.49
CA GLY A 305 -26.21 -21.15 -10.19
C GLY A 305 -25.12 -21.72 -11.11
N VAL A 306 -24.64 -20.94 -12.09
CA VAL A 306 -23.65 -21.38 -13.08
C VAL A 306 -22.32 -21.84 -12.47
N LEU A 307 -21.99 -21.32 -11.28
CA LEU A 307 -20.75 -21.63 -10.58
C LEU A 307 -20.92 -22.73 -9.51
N ASP A 308 -22.12 -23.29 -9.33
CA ASP A 308 -22.42 -24.19 -8.22
C ASP A 308 -21.60 -25.48 -8.26
N GLU A 309 -21.40 -26.08 -9.43
CA GLU A 309 -20.51 -27.24 -9.60
C GLU A 309 -19.08 -26.94 -9.16
N ARG A 310 -18.57 -25.74 -9.48
CA ARG A 310 -17.22 -25.30 -9.06
C ARG A 310 -17.16 -25.01 -7.57
N ILE A 311 -18.23 -24.48 -7.00
CA ILE A 311 -18.34 -24.26 -5.55
C ILE A 311 -18.35 -25.61 -4.81
N ALA A 312 -19.10 -26.60 -5.32
CA ALA A 312 -19.11 -27.95 -4.78
C ALA A 312 -17.73 -28.61 -4.89
N ALA A 313 -17.09 -28.56 -6.06
CA ALA A 313 -15.74 -29.09 -6.27
C ALA A 313 -14.71 -28.44 -5.33
N TYR A 314 -14.79 -27.12 -5.15
CA TYR A 314 -13.93 -26.39 -4.21
C TYR A 314 -14.12 -26.85 -2.77
N LYS A 315 -15.38 -27.06 -2.32
CA LYS A 315 -15.67 -27.60 -0.98
C LYS A 315 -15.09 -29.00 -0.81
N THR A 316 -15.19 -29.86 -1.82
CA THR A 316 -14.59 -31.21 -1.82
C THR A 316 -13.07 -31.16 -1.72
N LEU A 317 -12.41 -30.32 -2.52
CA LEU A 317 -10.95 -30.12 -2.46
C LEU A 317 -10.50 -29.63 -1.08
N ARG A 318 -11.30 -28.78 -0.43
CA ARG A 318 -11.05 -28.34 0.95
C ARG A 318 -11.20 -29.48 1.96
N ALA A 319 -12.23 -30.32 1.82
CA ALA A 319 -12.46 -31.47 2.69
C ALA A 319 -11.32 -32.50 2.59
N VAL A 320 -10.81 -32.75 1.38
CA VAL A 320 -9.69 -33.68 1.10
C VAL A 320 -8.32 -33.04 1.41
N ARG A 321 -8.29 -31.82 1.98
CA ARG A 321 -7.06 -31.08 2.32
C ARG A 321 -6.11 -30.84 1.13
N ARG A 322 -6.65 -30.75 -0.09
CA ARG A 322 -5.92 -30.31 -1.29
C ARG A 322 -5.81 -28.79 -1.39
N ILE A 323 -6.38 -28.07 -0.42
CA ILE A 323 -6.32 -26.61 -0.31
C ILE A 323 -5.71 -26.23 1.04
N VAL A 324 -4.57 -25.54 0.99
CA VAL A 324 -3.96 -24.88 2.15
C VAL A 324 -3.98 -23.38 1.87
N ASP A 325 -4.89 -22.69 2.54
CA ASP A 325 -5.15 -21.27 2.36
C ASP A 325 -4.86 -20.49 3.65
N PRO A 326 -3.88 -19.57 3.65
CA PRO A 326 -3.47 -18.84 4.85
C PRO A 326 -4.44 -17.71 5.22
N ALA A 327 -5.43 -17.39 4.38
CA ALA A 327 -6.42 -16.37 4.69
C ALA A 327 -7.42 -16.86 5.76
N PRO A 328 -7.93 -16.00 6.66
CA PRO A 328 -8.87 -16.42 7.72
C PRO A 328 -10.12 -17.11 7.16
N THR A 329 -10.65 -18.12 7.85
CA THR A 329 -11.80 -18.94 7.40
C THR A 329 -13.01 -18.09 6.98
N GLU A 330 -13.27 -16.99 7.69
CA GLU A 330 -14.34 -16.03 7.37
C GLU A 330 -14.19 -15.47 5.95
N THR A 331 -12.96 -15.23 5.51
CA THR A 331 -12.67 -14.71 4.16
C THR A 331 -12.77 -15.79 3.08
N GLN A 332 -12.81 -17.07 3.46
CA GLN A 332 -12.87 -18.21 2.54
C GLN A 332 -14.31 -18.63 2.23
N ALA A 333 -15.25 -18.48 3.17
CA ALA A 333 -16.64 -18.96 3.05
C ALA A 333 -17.60 -17.93 2.41
N VAL A 334 -17.13 -17.19 1.40
CA VAL A 334 -17.90 -16.07 0.82
C VAL A 334 -18.93 -16.52 -0.22
N LEU A 335 -18.68 -17.65 -0.89
CA LEU A 335 -19.50 -18.15 -1.98
C LEU A 335 -20.25 -19.41 -1.52
N ALA A 336 -21.58 -19.35 -1.57
CA ALA A 336 -22.46 -20.48 -1.32
C ALA A 336 -23.08 -20.95 -2.64
N THR A 337 -23.45 -22.22 -2.73
CA THR A 337 -24.26 -22.75 -3.83
C THR A 337 -25.61 -22.07 -3.79
N VAL A 338 -26.15 -21.67 -4.95
CA VAL A 338 -27.52 -21.17 -5.01
C VAL A 338 -28.43 -22.36 -4.80
N GLY A 339 -29.13 -22.41 -3.66
CA GLY A 339 -30.05 -23.50 -3.38
C GLY A 339 -31.10 -23.58 -4.48
N HIS A 340 -31.20 -24.72 -5.17
CA HIS A 340 -32.46 -25.12 -5.76
C HIS A 340 -33.40 -25.38 -4.59
N VAL A 341 -34.34 -24.45 -4.37
CA VAL A 341 -35.60 -24.76 -3.71
C VAL A 341 -36.38 -25.70 -4.60
#